data_AF-A0A4V3JQG0-F1
#
_entry.id   AF-A0A4V3JQG0-F1
#
_cell.length_a   1.000
_cell.length_b   1.000
_cell.length_c   1.000
_cell.angle_alpha   90.00
_cell.angle_beta   90.00
_cell.angle_gamma   90.00
#
_symmetry.space_group_name_H-M   'P 1'
#
loop_
_entity.id
_entity.type
_entity.pdbx_description
1 polymer ?
#
loop_
_entity_poly.entity_id
_entity_poly.type
_entity_poly.pdbx_seq_one_letter_code
_entity_poly.pdbx_strand_id
1 'polypeptide(L)'
;MNVHRFVFVVMLISVTVYGESKTKNPCDSIIDCEKKSDLTSIHRKKITFLTTAINEYSKDANIQSLIPLYLKRIRSIILEANGETGYTGEIVLKVSHKPEYKVSQMKKAEEDLTFLEKNLSSCSDDQKKEFQDLTKLLKSTQ
;
A
#
# COMPACT_ATOMS: atom_id res chain seq x y z
N MET A 1 -48.90 -25.70 -35.99
CA MET A 1 -48.63 -25.25 -34.61
C MET A 1 -47.37 -25.92 -34.11
N ASN A 2 -46.43 -25.14 -33.56
CA ASN A 2 -45.20 -25.51 -32.82
C ASN A 2 -43.94 -24.78 -33.30
N VAL A 3 -44.06 -23.50 -33.65
CA VAL A 3 -42.90 -22.60 -33.89
C VAL A 3 -42.46 -21.91 -32.58
N HIS A 4 -43.20 -22.06 -31.48
CA HIS A 4 -42.97 -21.29 -30.25
C HIS A 4 -42.09 -21.94 -29.17
N ARG A 5 -41.49 -23.12 -29.41
CA ARG A 5 -40.65 -23.78 -28.40
C ARG A 5 -39.15 -23.53 -28.53
N PHE A 6 -38.70 -22.84 -29.58
CA PHE A 6 -37.26 -22.63 -29.82
C PHE A 6 -36.74 -21.23 -29.47
N VAL A 7 -37.60 -20.31 -29.03
CA VAL A 7 -37.20 -18.91 -28.78
C VAL A 7 -36.87 -18.65 -27.31
N PHE A 8 -37.25 -19.54 -26.38
CA PHE A 8 -37.13 -19.26 -24.94
C PHE A 8 -35.85 -19.77 -24.26
N VAL A 9 -35.02 -20.56 -24.94
CA VAL A 9 -33.82 -21.17 -24.32
C VAL A 9 -32.53 -20.36 -24.59
N VAL A 10 -32.54 -19.46 -25.58
CA VAL A 10 -31.37 -18.60 -25.90
C VAL A 10 -31.36 -17.30 -25.08
N MET A 11 -32.45 -16.96 -24.38
CA MET A 11 -32.60 -15.69 -23.66
C MET A 11 -32.20 -15.74 -22.17
N LEU A 12 -31.61 -16.85 -21.69
CA LEU A 12 -31.22 -17.03 -20.28
C LEU A 12 -29.71 -17.13 -20.04
N ILE A 13 -28.87 -16.96 -21.07
CA ILE A 13 -27.40 -16.95 -20.95
C ILE A 13 -26.84 -15.53 -21.17
N SER A 14 -27.57 -14.53 -20.71
CA SER A 14 -27.11 -13.14 -20.62
C SER A 14 -27.09 -12.67 -19.16
N VAL A 15 -26.91 -13.60 -18.22
CA VAL A 15 -26.29 -13.25 -16.93
C VAL A 15 -24.82 -13.04 -17.25
N THR A 16 -24.52 -11.84 -17.72
CA THR A 16 -23.17 -11.32 -17.72
C THR A 16 -22.61 -11.59 -16.34
N VAL A 17 -21.64 -12.50 -16.26
CA VAL A 17 -20.69 -12.52 -15.16
C VAL A 17 -19.91 -11.22 -15.31
N TYR A 18 -20.52 -10.11 -14.90
CA TYR A 18 -19.80 -8.94 -14.46
C TYR A 18 -19.11 -9.41 -13.19
N GLY A 19 -17.93 -10.03 -13.36
CA GLY A 19 -16.94 -9.94 -12.31
C GLY A 19 -16.79 -8.44 -12.04
N GLU A 20 -17.15 -7.99 -10.84
CA GLU A 20 -16.78 -6.67 -10.36
C GLU A 20 -15.25 -6.60 -10.41
N SER A 21 -14.70 -6.16 -11.55
CA SER A 21 -13.27 -5.90 -11.72
C SER A 21 -12.89 -4.54 -11.17
N LYS A 22 -13.82 -3.83 -10.53
CA LYS A 22 -13.47 -2.68 -9.70
C LYS A 22 -12.98 -3.22 -8.37
N THR A 23 -11.66 -3.39 -8.25
CA THR A 23 -11.01 -3.21 -6.96
C THR A 23 -11.59 -1.94 -6.36
N LYS A 24 -12.51 -2.07 -5.38
CA LYS A 24 -13.02 -0.91 -4.64
C LYS A 24 -11.79 -0.17 -4.14
N ASN A 25 -11.71 1.12 -4.44
CA ASN A 25 -10.63 1.94 -3.92
C ASN A 25 -10.59 1.72 -2.40
N PRO A 26 -9.43 1.34 -1.84
CA PRO A 26 -9.35 0.92 -0.44
C PRO A 26 -9.66 2.07 0.53
N CYS A 27 -9.63 3.31 0.03
CA CYS A 27 -9.93 4.55 0.73
C CYS A 27 -10.42 5.62 -0.26
N ASP A 28 -11.05 6.67 0.27
CA ASP A 28 -11.71 7.72 -0.54
C ASP A 28 -10.96 9.06 -0.56
N SER A 29 -9.92 9.23 0.27
CA SER A 29 -9.09 10.44 0.35
C SER A 29 -7.74 10.16 1.03
N ILE A 30 -6.77 11.09 0.98
CA ILE A 30 -5.52 10.98 1.75
C ILE A 30 -5.78 10.67 3.23
N ILE A 31 -6.66 11.45 3.87
CA ILE A 31 -6.93 11.34 5.30
C ILE A 31 -7.57 9.99 5.63
N ASP A 32 -8.50 9.52 4.79
CA ASP A 32 -9.11 8.20 4.97
C ASP A 32 -8.09 7.07 4.79
N CYS A 33 -7.22 7.16 3.78
CA CYS A 33 -6.15 6.18 3.57
C CYS A 33 -5.18 6.15 4.76
N GLU A 34 -4.75 7.31 5.24
CA GLU A 34 -3.84 7.41 6.39
C GLU A 34 -4.49 6.79 7.64
N LYS A 35 -5.74 7.18 7.94
CA LYS A 35 -6.49 6.63 9.08
C LYS A 35 -6.64 5.11 8.99
N LYS A 36 -6.99 4.57 7.82
CA LYS A 36 -7.09 3.12 7.61
C LYS A 36 -5.73 2.42 7.75
N SER A 37 -4.64 3.08 7.36
CA SER A 37 -3.28 2.57 7.58
C SER A 37 -2.92 2.53 9.07
N ASP A 38 -3.35 3.52 9.85
CA ASP A 38 -3.08 3.59 11.29
C ASP A 38 -3.93 2.58 12.09
N LEU A 39 -5.13 2.25 11.62
CA LEU A 39 -6.05 1.30 12.25
C LEU A 39 -5.66 -0.17 12.05
N THR A 40 -4.73 -0.48 11.15
CA THR A 40 -4.27 -1.85 10.94
C THR A 40 -2.84 -1.99 11.41
N SER A 41 -2.49 -3.11 12.04
CA SER A 41 -1.10 -3.42 12.34
C SER A 41 -0.38 -4.10 11.17
N ILE A 42 -1.13 -4.62 10.18
CA ILE A 42 -0.61 -5.45 9.09
C ILE A 42 0.15 -4.62 8.06
N HIS A 43 1.46 -4.83 7.92
CA HIS A 43 2.33 -4.01 7.07
C HIS A 43 1.89 -4.01 5.61
N ARG A 44 1.57 -5.16 5.02
CA ARG A 44 1.00 -5.22 3.66
C ARG A 44 -0.20 -4.31 3.44
N LYS A 45 -1.14 -4.27 4.40
CA LYS A 45 -2.34 -3.41 4.30
C LYS A 45 -1.96 -1.93 4.45
N LYS A 46 -1.05 -1.60 5.36
CA LYS A 46 -0.49 -0.23 5.48
C LYS A 46 0.10 0.23 4.16
N ILE A 47 0.94 -0.58 3.53
CA ILE A 47 1.56 -0.29 2.23
C ILE A 47 0.48 -0.03 1.17
N THR A 48 -0.58 -0.85 1.11
CA THR A 48 -1.68 -0.65 0.17
C THR A 48 -2.36 0.70 0.38
N PHE A 49 -2.81 1.02 1.59
CA PHE A 49 -3.49 2.29 1.86
C PHE A 49 -2.59 3.50 1.58
N LEU A 50 -1.33 3.46 2.04
CA LEU A 50 -0.38 4.56 1.85
C LEU A 50 0.02 4.73 0.38
N THR A 51 0.10 3.63 -0.38
CA THR A 51 0.33 3.69 -1.82
C THR A 51 -0.84 4.30 -2.56
N THR A 52 -2.08 3.95 -2.19
CA THR A 52 -3.27 4.61 -2.74
C THR A 52 -3.29 6.09 -2.38
N ALA A 53 -2.99 6.47 -1.14
CA ALA A 53 -2.90 7.87 -0.71
C ALA A 53 -1.94 8.67 -1.60
N ILE A 54 -0.73 8.14 -1.80
CA ILE A 54 0.33 8.80 -2.56
C ILE A 54 0.03 8.81 -4.06
N ASN A 55 -0.48 7.74 -4.65
CA ASN A 55 -0.63 7.66 -6.10
C ASN A 55 -1.90 8.36 -6.59
N GLU A 56 -3.01 8.22 -5.86
CA GLU A 56 -4.33 8.70 -6.33
C GLU A 56 -4.66 10.10 -5.83
N TYR A 57 -4.15 10.49 -4.66
CA TYR A 57 -4.63 11.69 -3.96
C TYR A 57 -3.55 12.74 -3.69
N SER A 58 -2.27 12.50 -4.04
CA SER A 58 -1.16 13.43 -3.73
C SER A 58 -1.05 14.65 -4.64
N LYS A 59 -1.71 14.65 -5.81
CA LYS A 59 -1.51 15.64 -6.87
C LYS A 59 -1.64 17.09 -6.39
N ASP A 60 -2.61 17.34 -5.51
CA ASP A 60 -2.91 18.67 -4.97
C ASP A 60 -2.59 18.77 -3.46
N ALA A 61 -1.88 17.78 -2.92
CA ALA A 61 -1.55 17.71 -1.50
C ALA A 61 -0.29 18.52 -1.19
N ASN A 62 -0.30 19.24 -0.07
CA ASN A 62 0.90 19.92 0.43
C ASN A 62 1.97 18.89 0.82
N ILE A 63 3.24 19.17 0.52
CA ILE A 63 4.39 18.33 0.89
C ILE A 63 4.40 17.97 2.38
N GLN A 64 3.99 18.90 3.24
CA GLN A 64 3.89 18.67 4.69
C GLN A 64 2.94 17.53 5.06
N SER A 65 1.87 17.35 4.29
CA SER A 65 0.92 16.25 4.48
C SER A 65 1.41 14.92 3.86
N LEU A 66 2.34 14.98 2.91
CA LEU A 66 2.88 13.81 2.24
C LEU A 66 4.04 13.18 3.02
N ILE A 67 4.89 13.99 3.66
CA ILE A 67 6.07 13.51 4.41
C ILE A 67 5.72 12.37 5.40
N PRO A 68 4.69 12.50 6.27
CA PRO A 68 4.31 11.42 7.18
C PRO A 68 3.92 10.12 6.45
N LEU A 69 3.25 10.22 5.30
CA LEU A 69 2.81 9.05 4.53
C LEU A 69 4.01 8.28 3.96
N TYR A 70 4.99 8.99 3.41
CA TYR A 70 6.22 8.39 2.91
C TYR A 70 7.02 7.71 4.03
N LEU A 71 7.20 8.37 5.18
CA LEU A 71 7.88 7.78 6.35
C LEU A 71 7.19 6.49 6.84
N LYS A 72 5.85 6.53 6.99
CA LYS A 72 5.05 5.36 7.36
C LYS A 72 5.16 4.23 6.32
N ARG A 73 5.19 4.57 5.03
CA ARG A 73 5.27 3.62 3.92
C ARG A 73 6.63 2.93 3.88
N ILE A 74 7.72 3.69 3.94
CA ILE A 74 9.09 3.15 4.00
C ILE A 74 9.23 2.14 5.13
N ARG A 75 8.82 2.52 6.35
CA ARG A 75 8.88 1.61 7.50
C ARG A 75 8.13 0.31 7.21
N SER A 76 6.89 0.41 6.75
CA SER A 76 6.06 -0.76 6.49
C SER A 76 6.62 -1.64 5.37
N ILE A 77 7.19 -1.04 4.33
CA ILE A 77 7.86 -1.75 3.24
C ILE A 77 9.05 -2.57 3.75
N ILE A 78 9.92 -1.96 4.55
CA ILE A 78 11.13 -2.62 5.07
C ILE A 78 10.75 -3.80 5.97
N LEU A 79 9.80 -3.59 6.89
CA LEU A 79 9.34 -4.63 7.82
C LEU A 79 8.66 -5.79 7.08
N GLU A 80 7.70 -5.50 6.19
CA GLU A 80 7.03 -6.53 5.36
C GLU A 80 8.04 -7.34 4.55
N ALA A 81 8.97 -6.67 3.87
CA ALA A 81 9.93 -7.36 3.01
C ALA A 81 10.97 -8.19 3.79
N ASN A 82 11.16 -7.91 5.09
CA ASN A 82 11.92 -8.74 6.02
C ASN A 82 11.10 -9.86 6.67
N GLY A 83 9.83 -10.00 6.27
CA GLY A 83 8.96 -11.07 6.75
C GLY A 83 8.22 -10.74 8.03
N GLU A 84 8.31 -9.50 8.53
CA GLU A 84 7.46 -9.05 9.62
C GLU A 84 6.08 -8.72 9.08
N THR A 85 5.05 -9.34 9.63
CA THR A 85 3.66 -9.13 9.16
C THR A 85 2.96 -7.99 9.88
N GLY A 86 3.47 -7.59 11.06
CA GLY A 86 2.80 -6.68 11.98
C GLY A 86 1.59 -7.31 12.69
N TYR A 87 1.41 -8.63 12.60
CA TYR A 87 0.37 -9.31 13.38
C TYR A 87 0.74 -9.34 14.87
N THR A 88 -0.17 -8.86 15.72
CA THR A 88 0.04 -8.68 17.17
C THR A 88 -0.79 -9.64 18.03
N GLY A 89 -1.31 -10.72 17.45
CA GLY A 89 -1.98 -11.77 18.23
C GLY A 89 -1.00 -12.62 19.05
N GLU A 90 -1.50 -13.67 19.70
CA GLU A 90 -0.70 -14.55 20.58
C GLU A 90 0.51 -15.20 19.89
N ILE A 91 0.45 -15.35 18.57
CA ILE A 91 1.53 -15.91 17.74
C ILE A 91 2.03 -14.83 16.78
N VAL A 92 3.31 -14.50 16.84
CA VAL A 92 3.95 -13.61 15.87
C VAL A 92 4.15 -14.37 14.56
N LEU A 93 3.40 -13.97 13.53
CA LEU A 93 3.52 -14.54 12.19
C LEU A 93 4.69 -13.91 11.45
N LYS A 94 5.66 -14.74 11.03
CA LYS A 94 6.73 -14.36 10.10
C LYS A 94 6.50 -15.02 8.74
N VAL A 95 6.80 -14.28 7.68
CA VAL A 95 6.62 -14.75 6.30
C VAL A 95 7.96 -14.73 5.58
N SER A 96 8.31 -15.83 4.92
CA SER A 96 9.46 -15.85 4.02
C SER A 96 9.03 -15.44 2.62
N HIS A 97 9.54 -14.30 2.15
CA HIS A 97 9.30 -13.83 0.79
C HIS A 97 10.35 -14.36 -0.18
N LYS A 98 9.99 -14.43 -1.46
CA LYS A 98 10.97 -14.69 -2.53
C LYS A 98 12.00 -13.54 -2.60
N PRO A 99 13.26 -13.82 -2.95
CA PRO A 99 14.30 -12.78 -3.06
C PRO A 99 13.91 -11.61 -3.98
N GLU A 100 13.26 -11.89 -5.11
CA GLU A 100 12.86 -10.87 -6.08
C GLU A 100 11.81 -9.92 -5.51
N TYR A 101 10.92 -10.44 -4.66
CA TYR A 101 9.95 -9.62 -3.94
C TYR A 101 10.65 -8.67 -2.98
N LYS A 102 11.60 -9.18 -2.17
CA LYS A 102 12.37 -8.34 -1.24
C LYS A 102 13.11 -7.23 -1.98
N VAL A 103 13.82 -7.55 -3.07
CA VAL A 103 14.54 -6.56 -3.89
C VAL A 103 13.57 -5.50 -4.45
N SER A 104 12.43 -5.91 -5.02
CA SER A 104 11.43 -4.98 -5.54
C SER A 104 10.89 -4.04 -4.47
N GLN A 105 10.66 -4.55 -3.26
CA GLN A 105 10.18 -3.76 -2.14
C GLN A 105 11.25 -2.79 -1.62
N MET A 106 12.51 -3.22 -1.48
CA MET A 106 13.60 -2.32 -1.06
C MET A 106 13.79 -1.17 -2.04
N LYS A 107 13.71 -1.43 -3.35
CA LYS A 107 13.77 -0.38 -4.37
C LYS A 107 12.68 0.69 -4.18
N LYS A 108 11.45 0.29 -3.84
CA LYS A 108 10.37 1.25 -3.53
C LYS A 108 10.68 2.10 -2.29
N ALA A 109 11.27 1.49 -1.25
CA ALA A 109 11.71 2.23 -0.07
C ALA A 109 12.84 3.22 -0.39
N GLU A 110 13.76 2.87 -1.30
CA GLU A 110 14.82 3.78 -1.78
C GLU A 110 14.25 4.98 -2.55
N GLU A 111 13.28 4.72 -3.44
CA GLU A 111 12.58 5.77 -4.20
C GLU A 111 11.87 6.75 -3.24
N ASP A 112 11.24 6.23 -2.20
CA ASP A 112 10.60 7.02 -1.14
C ASP A 112 11.60 7.83 -0.31
N LEU A 113 12.73 7.22 0.08
CA LEU A 113 13.80 7.92 0.79
C LEU A 113 14.38 9.04 -0.08
N THR A 114 14.57 8.80 -1.38
CA THR A 114 15.05 9.81 -2.33
C THR A 114 14.07 10.98 -2.43
N PHE A 115 12.77 10.72 -2.40
CA PHE A 115 11.75 11.76 -2.34
C PHE A 115 11.86 12.58 -1.03
N LEU A 116 12.00 11.92 0.11
CA LEU A 116 12.14 12.61 1.40
C LEU A 116 13.44 13.42 1.49
N GLU A 117 14.55 12.88 0.99
CA GLU A 117 15.85 13.55 0.96
C GLU A 117 15.78 14.90 0.24
N LYS A 118 15.12 14.94 -0.92
CA LYS A 118 14.89 16.17 -1.70
C LYS A 118 14.00 17.19 -0.96
N ASN A 119 13.22 16.75 0.01
CA ASN A 119 12.27 17.56 0.75
C ASN A 119 12.62 17.69 2.24
N LEU A 120 13.85 17.35 2.65
CA LEU A 120 14.28 17.36 4.06
C LEU A 120 14.12 18.73 4.75
N SER A 121 14.20 19.82 3.99
CA SER A 121 13.97 21.19 4.49
C SER A 121 12.54 21.41 5.00
N SER A 122 11.58 20.61 4.50
CA SER A 122 10.19 20.65 4.93
C SER A 122 9.92 19.72 6.12
N CYS A 123 10.85 18.84 6.50
CA CYS A 123 10.67 17.93 7.62
C CYS A 123 10.84 18.65 8.98
N SER A 124 10.04 18.27 9.97
CA SER A 124 10.33 18.55 11.38
C SER A 124 11.57 17.78 11.84
N ASP A 125 12.13 18.15 12.99
CA ASP A 125 13.34 17.48 13.49
C ASP A 125 13.08 16.02 13.87
N ASP A 126 11.87 15.70 14.37
CA ASP A 126 11.44 14.32 14.61
C ASP A 126 11.37 13.52 13.30
N GLN A 127 10.85 14.11 12.23
CA GLN A 127 10.78 13.47 10.91
C GLN A 127 12.17 13.28 10.29
N LYS A 128 13.10 14.22 10.49
CA LYS A 128 14.50 14.07 10.05
C LYS A 128 15.19 12.93 10.80
N LYS A 129 14.95 12.80 12.11
CA LYS A 129 15.46 11.69 12.90
C LYS A 129 14.89 10.36 12.41
N GLU A 130 13.58 10.30 12.18
CA GLU A 130 12.92 9.12 11.63
C GLU A 130 13.47 8.73 10.24
N PHE A 131 13.69 9.71 9.36
CA PHE A 131 14.34 9.51 8.07
C PHE A 131 15.74 8.89 8.20
N GLN A 132 16.56 9.39 9.14
CA GLN A 132 17.89 8.84 9.39
C GLN A 132 17.83 7.40 9.89
N ASP A 133 16.90 7.09 10.79
CA ASP A 133 16.71 5.74 11.33
C ASP A 133 16.25 4.76 10.24
N LEU A 134 15.32 5.20 9.37
CA LEU A 134 14.87 4.39 8.23
C LEU A 134 15.98 4.18 7.19
N THR A 135 16.83 5.17 6.95
CA THR A 135 18.00 5.05 6.07
C THR A 135 18.98 4.01 6.61
N LYS A 136 19.23 4.00 7.93
CA LYS A 136 20.10 2.99 8.57
C LYS A 136 19.48 1.60 8.47
N LEU A 137 18.18 1.48 8.76
CA LEU A 137 17.45 0.21 8.72
C LEU A 137 17.44 -0.41 7.31
N LEU A 138 17.29 0.41 6.27
CA LEU A 138 17.34 -0.06 4.89
C LEU A 138 18.73 -0.59 4.53
N LYS A 139 19.79 0.13 4.90
CA LYS A 139 21.18 -0.28 4.66
C LYS A 139 21.58 -1.56 5.41
N SER A 140 21.05 -1.80 6.61
CA SER A 140 21.30 -3.04 7.35
C SER A 140 20.54 -4.24 6.80
N THR A 141 19.59 -4.02 5.90
CA THR A 141 18.69 -5.04 5.34
C THR A 141 19.16 -5.58 3.99
N GLN A 142 20.05 -4.84 3.32
CA GLN A 142 20.74 -5.18 2.06
C GLN A 142 21.96 -6.04 2.34
#